data_AF-A0A8T3Z207-F1
#
_entry.id   AF-A0A8T3Z207-F1
#
_cell.length_a   1.000
_cell.length_b   1.000
_cell.length_c   1.000
_cell.angle_alpha   90.00
_cell.angle_beta   90.00
_cell.angle_gamma   90.00
#
_symmetry.space_group_name_H-M   'P 1'
#
loop_
_entity.id
_entity.type
_entity.pdbx_description
1 polymer ?
#
loop_
_entity_poly.entity_id
_entity_poly.type
_entity_poly.pdbx_seq_one_letter_code
_entity_poly.pdbx_strand_id
1 'polypeptide(L)' 'VLRSIGPEIRGSPSERTSTEIGCQKNILKITITARDTPSLRASMNSYLRWVMLSQQILELKY' A
#
# COMPACT_ATOMS: atom_id res chain seq x y z
N VAL A 1 -5.68 7.93 -4.98
CA VAL A 1 -5.04 6.71 -4.45
C VAL A 1 -3.61 6.96 -3.97
N LEU A 2 -2.59 7.14 -4.83
CA LEU A 2 -1.20 7.29 -4.38
C LEU A 2 -0.98 8.42 -3.35
N ARG A 3 -1.52 9.62 -3.61
CA ARG A 3 -1.40 10.78 -2.68
C ARG A 3 -2.07 10.54 -1.33
N SER A 4 -3.05 9.64 -1.26
CA SER A 4 -3.82 9.33 -0.05
C SER A 4 -3.11 8.28 0.83
N ILE A 5 -2.27 7.42 0.24
CA ILE A 5 -1.55 6.34 0.94
C ILE A 5 -0.12 6.77 1.33
N GLY A 6 0.39 7.86 0.73
CA GLY A 6 1.75 8.37 0.96
C GLY A 6 2.20 8.62 2.41
N PRO A 7 1.36 9.15 3.33
CA PRO A 7 1.76 9.47 4.69
C PRO A 7 2.16 8.24 5.52
N GLU A 8 1.44 7.14 5.40
CA GLU A 8 1.65 5.95 6.24
C GLU A 8 2.84 5.07 5.79
N ILE A 9 3.23 5.17 4.52
CA ILE A 9 4.45 4.51 4.02
C ILE A 9 5.69 5.08 4.70
N ARG A 10 5.67 6.39 5.03
CA ARG A 10 6.77 7.06 5.72
C ARG A 10 6.74 6.85 7.25
N GLY A 11 5.59 6.46 7.80
CA GLY A 11 5.37 6.35 9.24
C GLY A 11 5.81 5.01 9.86
N SER A 12 6.05 3.97 9.07
CA SER A 12 6.43 2.66 9.63
C SER A 12 7.29 1.80 8.69
N PRO A 13 8.56 2.15 8.48
CA PRO A 13 9.54 1.15 8.15
C PRO A 13 9.77 0.30 9.41
N SER A 14 9.01 -0.79 9.58
CA SER A 14 9.43 -1.81 10.55
C SER A 14 10.71 -2.43 10.00
N GLU A 15 11.74 -2.66 10.83
CA GLU A 15 13.02 -3.24 10.37
C GLU A 15 12.86 -4.57 9.61
N ARG A 16 11.70 -5.22 9.71
CA ARG A 16 11.39 -6.54 9.11
C ARG A 16 10.75 -6.45 7.72
N THR A 17 10.26 -5.28 7.32
CA THR A 17 9.50 -5.11 6.07
C THR A 17 9.79 -3.76 5.42
N SER A 18 10.25 -3.78 4.17
CA SER A 18 10.37 -2.58 3.33
C SER A 18 9.28 -2.58 2.27
N THR A 19 8.63 -1.44 2.04
CA THR A 19 7.63 -1.32 0.97
C THR A 19 7.90 -0.09 0.12
N GLU A 20 7.93 -0.30 -1.19
CA GLU A 20 8.04 0.75 -2.19
C GLU A 20 6.74 0.85 -2.98
N ILE A 21 6.22 2.06 -3.14
CA ILE A 21 5.03 2.30 -3.94
C ILE A 21 5.35 3.28 -5.06
N GLY A 22 5.13 2.84 -6.29
CA GLY A 22 5.24 3.65 -7.50
C GLY A 22 3.90 3.74 -8.21
N CYS A 23 3.62 4.87 -8.85
CA CYS A 23 2.53 4.98 -9.80
C CYS A 23 3.12 5.30 -11.17
N GLN A 24 2.83 4.47 -12.17
CA GLN A 24 3.18 4.73 -13.56
C GLN A 24 1.91 4.79 -14.38
N LYS A 25 1.58 5.99 -14.88
CA LYS A 25 0.35 6.28 -15.62
C LYS A 25 -0.90 5.88 -14.82
N ASN A 26 -1.50 4.74 -15.17
CA ASN A 26 -2.70 4.19 -14.54
C ASN A 26 -2.44 2.89 -13.76
N ILE A 27 -1.17 2.57 -13.50
CA ILE A 27 -0.75 1.35 -12.79
C ILE A 27 -0.14 1.75 -11.46
N LEU A 28 -0.73 1.26 -10.37
CA LEU A 28 -0.17 1.33 -9.02
C LEU A 28 0.68 0.09 -8.77
N LYS A 29 2.00 0.27 -8.66
CA LYS A 29 2.95 -0.79 -8.33
C LYS A 29 3.31 -0.71 -6.86
N ILE A 30 3.09 -1.79 -6.12
CA ILE A 30 3.46 -1.93 -4.71
C ILE A 30 4.45 -3.09 -4.61
N THR A 31 5.68 -2.80 -4.22
CA THR A 31 6.74 -3.79 -3.99
C THR A 31 6.91 -3.97 -2.49
N ILE A 32 6.63 -5.16 -1.96
CA ILE A 32 6.78 -5.48 -0.54
C ILE A 32 7.94 -6.48 -0.38
N THR A 33 8.94 -6.11 0.41
CA THR A 33 10.05 -6.97 0.80
C THR A 33 9.90 -7.30 2.28
N ALA A 34 9.84 -8.59 2.63
CA ALA A 34 9.68 -9.05 4.01
C ALA A 34 10.62 -10.23 4.29
N ARG A 35 11.09 -10.35 5.54
CA ARG A 35 11.99 -11.44 5.97
C ARG A 35 11.28 -12.78 6.18
N ASP A 36 9.97 -12.75 6.41
CA ASP A 36 9.16 -13.93 6.71
C ASP A 36 7.75 -13.83 6.10
N THR A 37 7.16 -14.99 5.82
CA THR A 37 5.84 -15.11 5.19
C THR A 37 4.70 -14.45 6.00
N PRO A 38 4.65 -14.57 7.34
CA PRO A 38 3.65 -13.86 8.14
C PRO A 38 3.69 -12.34 7.97
N SER A 39 4.89 -11.75 7.97
CA SER A 39 5.08 -10.31 7.77
C SER A 39 4.67 -9.87 6.37
N LEU A 40 4.99 -10.65 5.33
CA LEU A 40 4.53 -10.38 3.96
C LEU A 40 3.00 -10.36 3.87
N ARG A 41 2.34 -11.38 4.43
CA ARG A 41 0.87 -11.48 4.44
C ARG A 41 0.23 -10.30 5.16
N ALA A 42 0.79 -9.89 6.30
CA ALA A 42 0.30 -8.75 7.06
C ALA A 42 0.41 -7.44 6.25
N SER A 43 1.57 -7.16 5.68
CA SER A 43 1.78 -5.98 4.83
C SER A 43 0.87 -5.98 3.61
N MET A 44 0.77 -7.10 2.90
CA MET A 44 -0.09 -7.23 1.71
C MET A 44 -1.56 -6.94 2.04
N ASN A 45 -2.08 -7.52 3.12
CA ASN A 45 -3.47 -7.32 3.54
C ASN A 45 -3.75 -5.85 3.90
N SER A 46 -2.79 -5.15 4.52
CA SER A 46 -2.92 -3.73 4.83
C SER A 46 -2.98 -2.89 3.55
N TYR A 47 -2.04 -3.07 2.62
CA TYR A 47 -2.01 -2.29 1.38
C TYR A 47 -3.22 -2.54 0.49
N LEU A 48 -3.68 -3.79 0.36
CA LEU A 48 -4.89 -4.12 -0.40
C LEU A 48 -6.13 -3.44 0.17
N ARG A 49 -6.32 -3.49 1.50
CA ARG A 49 -7.46 -2.83 2.16
C ARG A 49 -7.51 -1.33 1.82
N TRP A 50 -6.35 -0.69 1.72
CA TRP A 50 -6.28 0.75 1.49
C TRP A 50 -6.48 1.14 0.03
N VAL A 51 -6.03 0.27 -0.88
CA VAL A 51 -6.36 0.40 -2.30
C VAL A 51 -7.87 0.31 -2.47
N MET A 52 -8.51 -0.69 -1.87
CA MET A 52 -9.97 -0.86 -1.92
C MET A 52 -10.71 0.33 -1.32
N LEU A 53 -10.33 0.79 -0.12
CA LEU A 53 -10.95 1.96 0.51
C LEU A 53 -10.79 3.22 -0.35
N SER A 54 -9.61 3.40 -0.95
CA SER A 54 -9.36 4.53 -1.85
C SER A 54 -10.21 4.46 -3.11
N GLN A 55 -10.47 3.26 -3.65
CA GLN A 55 -11.37 3.07 -4.79
C GLN A 55 -12.83 3.36 -4.41
N GLN A 56 -13.31 2.84 -3.29
CA GLN A 56 -14.67 3.11 -2.80
C GLN A 56 -14.92 4.61 -2.59
N ILE A 57 -13.96 5.34 -2.02
CA ILE A 57 -14.07 6.80 -1.85
C ILE A 57 -14.11 7.53 -3.19
N LEU A 58 -13.40 7.03 -4.21
CA LEU A 58 -13.44 7.61 -5.56
C LEU A 58 -14.78 7.32 -6.25
N GLU A 59 -15.33 6.13 -6.08
CA GLU A 59 -16.65 5.75 -6.61
C GLU A 59 -17.79 6.52 -5.95
N LEU A 60 -17.71 6.81 -4.65
CA LEU A 60 -18.69 7.63 -3.91
C LEU A 60 -18.71 9.11 -4.31
N LYS A 61 -17.71 9.58 -5.06
CA LYS A 61 -17.62 10.97 -5.53
C LYS A 61 -18.21 11.18 -6.93
N TYR A 62 -18.66 10.12 -7.58
CA TYR A 62 -19.38 10.12 -8.86
C TYR A 62 -20.79 9.56 -8.67
#